data_AF-A0A7Y3NPD2-F1
#
_entry.id   AF-A0A7Y3NPD2-F1
#
_cell.length_a   1.000
_cell.length_b   1.000
_cell.length_c   1.000
_cell.angle_alpha   90.00
_cell.angle_beta   90.00
_cell.angle_gamma   90.00
#
_symmetry.space_group_name_H-M   'P 1'
#
loop_
_entity.id
_entity.type
_entity.pdbx_description
1 polymer ?
#
loop_
_entity_poly.entity_id
_entity_poly.type
_entity_poly.pdbx_seq_one_letter_code
_entity_poly.pdbx_strand_id
1 'polypeptide(L)'
;MTTEQVGDYALRLSFDDGVVKTVNFKPFLSHSRHPDIRSCLEPSHFATYRIEYGELMWGDDDLCFPIADLYHNHLLPDAALEKARSSTPAPVAVTTEKDKSCCKP
;
A
#
# COMPACT_ATOMS: atom_id res chain seq x y z
N MET A 1 -8.48 -2.43 -18.02
CA MET A 1 -8.76 -2.12 -16.60
C MET A 1 -9.62 -0.86 -16.55
N THR A 2 -10.67 -0.85 -15.74
CA THR A 2 -11.44 0.37 -15.44
C THR A 2 -11.25 0.75 -13.98
N THR A 3 -11.43 2.04 -13.67
CA THR A 3 -11.23 2.57 -12.33
C THR A 3 -12.40 3.43 -11.93
N GLU A 4 -12.86 3.25 -10.71
CA GLU A 4 -13.98 3.97 -10.12
C GLU A 4 -13.52 4.57 -8.79
N GLN A 5 -13.66 5.88 -8.63
CA GLN A 5 -13.33 6.53 -7.37
C GLN A 5 -14.45 6.28 -6.36
N VAL A 6 -14.13 5.53 -5.30
CA VAL A 6 -15.11 5.10 -4.28
C VAL A 6 -14.90 5.79 -2.92
N GLY A 7 -13.91 6.67 -2.82
CA GLY A 7 -13.64 7.50 -1.64
C GLY A 7 -12.64 8.60 -1.93
N ASP A 8 -12.24 9.36 -0.90
CA ASP A 8 -11.35 10.51 -1.06
C ASP A 8 -9.99 10.14 -1.67
N TYR A 9 -9.45 8.98 -1.30
CA TYR A 9 -8.15 8.45 -1.77
C TYR A 9 -8.21 6.95 -2.08
N ALA A 10 -9.41 6.45 -2.42
CA ALA A 10 -9.66 5.05 -2.68
C ALA A 10 -10.19 4.86 -4.11
N LEU A 11 -9.52 3.99 -4.86
CA LEU A 11 -9.93 3.62 -6.20
C LEU A 11 -10.30 2.14 -6.25
N ARG A 12 -11.43 1.86 -6.88
CA ARG A 12 -11.89 0.52 -7.19
C ARG A 12 -11.49 0.21 -8.62
N LEU A 13 -10.58 -0.75 -8.75
CA LEU A 13 -10.01 -1.21 -10.00
C LEU A 13 -10.74 -2.48 -10.44
N SER A 14 -11.26 -2.48 -11.66
CA SER A 14 -11.83 -3.67 -12.29
C SER A 14 -10.92 -4.11 -13.42
N PHE A 15 -10.32 -5.29 -13.24
CA PHE A 15 -9.44 -5.92 -14.22
C PHE A 15 -10.26 -6.68 -15.25
N ASP A 16 -9.65 -6.92 -16.42
CA ASP A 16 -10.33 -7.60 -17.54
C ASP A 16 -10.71 -9.05 -17.20
N ASP A 17 -9.92 -9.72 -16.35
CA ASP A 17 -10.18 -11.06 -15.84
C ASP A 17 -11.37 -11.14 -14.85
N GLY A 18 -12.15 -10.06 -14.69
CA GLY A 18 -13.28 -9.97 -13.76
C GLY A 18 -12.88 -9.75 -12.29
N VAL A 19 -11.58 -9.67 -12.00
CA VAL A 19 -11.06 -9.35 -10.66
C VAL A 19 -11.37 -7.88 -10.35
N VAL A 20 -11.86 -7.63 -9.14
CA VAL A 20 -12.10 -6.27 -8.65
C VAL A 20 -11.29 -6.05 -7.37
N LYS A 21 -10.53 -4.96 -7.31
CA LYS A 21 -9.72 -4.58 -6.15
C LYS A 21 -10.01 -3.15 -5.74
N THR A 22 -10.28 -2.96 -4.45
CA THR A 22 -10.36 -1.61 -3.88
C THR A 22 -9.03 -1.29 -3.21
N VAL A 23 -8.32 -0.33 -3.77
CA VAL A 23 -6.98 0.06 -3.36
C VAL A 23 -7.06 1.43 -2.66
N ASN A 24 -6.51 1.51 -1.45
CA ASN A 24 -6.50 2.74 -0.66
C ASN A 24 -5.09 3.36 -0.67
N PHE A 25 -4.97 4.51 -1.32
CA PHE A 25 -3.70 5.22 -1.50
C PHE A 25 -3.38 6.15 -0.33
N LYS A 26 -4.35 6.47 0.54
CA LYS A 26 -4.16 7.36 1.70
C LYS A 26 -2.95 7.02 2.57
N PRO A 27 -2.74 5.76 3.03
CA PRO A 27 -1.58 5.45 3.85
C PRO A 27 -0.28 5.65 3.09
N PHE A 28 -0.21 5.28 1.81
CA PHE A 28 0.99 5.49 0.98
C PHE A 28 1.32 6.98 0.85
N LEU A 29 0.34 7.79 0.45
CA LEU A 29 0.49 9.24 0.28
C LEU A 29 0.89 9.93 1.59
N SER A 30 0.29 9.52 2.71
CA SER A 30 0.57 10.10 4.04
C SER A 30 1.97 9.76 4.58
N HIS A 31 2.52 8.60 4.23
CA HIS A 31 3.87 8.19 4.62
C HIS A 31 4.96 8.78 3.72
N SER A 32 4.60 9.27 2.54
CA SER A 32 5.57 9.88 1.63
C SER A 32 6.08 11.21 2.18
N ARG A 33 7.39 11.42 2.00
CA ARG A 33 8.08 12.67 2.34
C ARG A 33 8.28 13.57 1.11
N HIS A 34 7.97 13.07 -0.08
CA HIS A 34 8.11 13.84 -1.31
C HIS A 34 6.98 14.88 -1.39
N PRO A 35 7.32 16.16 -1.64
CA PRO A 35 6.34 17.24 -1.64
C PRO A 35 5.27 17.04 -2.72
N ASP A 36 5.63 16.48 -3.87
CA ASP A 36 4.70 16.26 -4.98
C ASP A 36 3.70 15.13 -4.69
N ILE A 37 4.17 14.03 -4.10
CA ILE A 37 3.29 12.96 -3.60
C ILE A 37 2.36 13.47 -2.49
N ARG A 38 2.85 14.39 -1.64
CA ARG A 38 2.00 15.06 -0.65
C ARG A 38 0.96 15.96 -1.27
N SER A 39 1.23 16.57 -2.43
CA SER A 39 0.22 17.34 -3.17
C SER A 39 -0.94 16.44 -3.62
N CYS A 40 -0.73 15.14 -3.85
CA CYS A 40 -1.82 14.18 -4.08
C CYS A 40 -2.71 13.91 -2.84
N LEU A 41 -2.37 14.45 -1.65
CA LEU A 41 -3.31 14.51 -0.52
C LEU A 41 -4.40 15.56 -0.76
N GLU A 42 -4.26 16.47 -1.73
CA GLU A 42 -5.37 17.29 -2.18
C GLU A 42 -6.29 16.45 -3.09
N PRO A 43 -7.60 16.38 -2.81
CA PRO A 43 -8.54 15.61 -3.64
C PRO A 43 -8.56 16.08 -5.10
N SER A 44 -8.31 17.38 -5.34
CA SER A 44 -8.17 17.96 -6.67
C SER A 44 -7.00 17.37 -7.45
N HIS A 45 -5.86 17.11 -6.79
CA HIS A 45 -4.70 16.45 -7.39
C HIS A 45 -4.88 14.93 -7.44
N PHE A 46 -5.57 14.34 -6.47
CA PHE A 46 -5.84 12.90 -6.51
C PHE A 46 -6.71 12.53 -7.72
N ALA A 47 -7.69 13.36 -8.06
CA ALA A 47 -8.59 13.14 -9.19
C ALA A 47 -7.95 13.33 -10.57
N THR A 48 -6.71 13.81 -10.68
CA THR A 48 -6.00 13.99 -11.97
C THR A 48 -5.26 12.75 -12.45
N TYR A 49 -5.48 11.60 -11.79
CA TYR A 49 -4.90 10.33 -12.18
C TYR A 49 -5.22 9.97 -13.64
N ARG A 50 -4.29 9.27 -14.28
CA ARG A 50 -4.41 8.77 -15.64
C ARG A 50 -4.02 7.31 -15.68
N ILE A 51 -4.59 6.58 -16.62
CA ILE A 51 -4.24 5.18 -16.87
C ILE A 51 -3.47 5.15 -18.18
N GLU A 52 -2.19 4.84 -18.11
CA GLU A 52 -1.32 4.70 -19.29
C GLU A 52 -0.77 3.27 -19.31
N TYR A 53 -0.95 2.57 -20.42
CA TYR A 53 -0.53 1.16 -20.57
C TYR A 53 -1.04 0.20 -19.47
N GLY A 54 -2.15 0.54 -18.80
CA GLY A 54 -2.73 -0.24 -17.70
C GLY A 54 -2.16 0.12 -16.32
N GLU A 55 -1.24 1.06 -16.25
CA GLU A 55 -0.62 1.56 -15.03
C GLU A 55 -1.29 2.86 -14.60
N LEU A 56 -1.39 3.08 -13.29
CA LEU A 56 -1.94 4.34 -12.77
C LEU A 56 -0.80 5.35 -12.61
N MET A 57 -0.97 6.52 -13.21
CA MET A 57 -0.01 7.61 -13.13
C MET A 57 -0.69 8.89 -12.63
N TRP A 58 -0.02 9.59 -11.73
CA TRP A 58 -0.34 10.94 -11.30
C TRP A 58 0.78 11.88 -11.71
N GLY A 59 0.43 12.98 -12.37
CA GLY A 59 1.41 13.95 -12.88
C GLY A 59 2.20 13.44 -14.08
N ASP A 60 3.36 14.06 -14.30
CA ASP A 60 4.33 13.80 -15.38
C ASP A 60 5.57 13.13 -14.73
N ASP A 61 5.45 11.84 -14.34
CA ASP A 61 6.45 11.05 -13.58
C ASP A 61 6.50 11.22 -12.04
N ASP A 62 5.55 11.91 -11.43
CA ASP A 62 5.54 12.08 -9.96
C ASP A 62 5.20 10.80 -9.19
N LEU A 63 4.18 10.08 -9.65
CA LEU A 63 3.74 8.86 -8.99
C LEU A 63 3.13 7.89 -10.00
N CYS A 64 3.78 6.75 -10.18
CA CYS A 64 3.31 5.66 -11.03
C CYS A 64 3.15 4.38 -10.22
N PHE A 65 2.08 3.65 -10.49
CA PHE A 65 1.83 2.33 -9.92
C PHE A 65 1.60 1.32 -11.04
N PRO A 66 2.48 0.31 -11.14
CA PRO A 66 2.32 -0.73 -12.14
C PRO A 66 1.08 -1.55 -11.83
N ILE A 67 0.42 -2.04 -12.89
CA ILE A 67 -0.78 -2.87 -12.77
C ILE A 67 -0.57 -4.09 -11.87
N ALA A 68 0.66 -4.63 -11.84
CA ALA A 68 1.03 -5.76 -10.98
C ALA A 68 0.90 -5.42 -9.49
N ASP A 69 1.38 -4.26 -9.05
CA ASP A 69 1.28 -3.84 -7.63
C ASP A 69 -0.17 -3.56 -7.25
N LEU A 70 -0.94 -2.97 -8.16
CA LEU A 70 -2.37 -2.74 -7.98
C LEU A 70 -3.15 -4.06 -7.86
N TYR A 71 -2.80 -5.05 -8.68
CA TYR A 71 -3.43 -6.37 -8.67
C TYR A 71 -3.16 -7.12 -7.36
N HIS A 72 -1.93 -7.04 -6.85
CA HIS A 72 -1.54 -7.61 -5.56
C HIS A 72 -1.94 -6.73 -4.37
N ASN A 73 -2.40 -5.50 -4.62
CA ASN A 73 -2.64 -4.46 -3.60
C ASN A 73 -1.41 -4.20 -2.73
N HIS A 74 -0.22 -4.19 -3.36
CA HIS A 74 1.08 -3.98 -2.75
C HIS A 74 1.61 -2.58 -3.12
N LEU A 75 1.04 -1.54 -2.50
CA LEU A 75 1.47 -0.16 -2.75
C LEU A 75 2.79 0.22 -2.05
N LEU A 76 3.22 -0.56 -1.06
CA LEU A 76 4.44 -0.31 -0.29
C LEU A 76 5.36 -1.52 -0.45
N PRO A 77 6.65 -1.33 -0.80
CA PRO A 77 7.63 -2.40 -0.65
C PRO A 77 7.75 -2.73 0.85
N ASP A 78 8.00 -4.00 1.16
CA ASP A 78 8.06 -4.55 2.52
C ASP A 78 8.92 -3.71 3.49
N ALA A 79 10.00 -3.09 2.98
CA ALA A 79 10.87 -2.18 3.71
C ALA A 79 10.19 -0.88 4.23
N ALA A 80 9.14 -0.40 3.57
CA ALA A 80 8.35 0.75 4.03
C ALA A 80 7.22 0.33 5.00
N LEU A 81 6.72 -0.90 4.89
CA LEU A 81 5.73 -1.49 5.80
C LEU A 81 6.33 -1.82 7.18
N GLU A 82 7.60 -2.22 7.27
CA GLU A 82 8.27 -2.45 8.56
C GLU A 82 8.29 -1.20 9.45
N LYS A 83 8.38 0.00 8.85
CA LYS A 83 8.37 1.26 9.61
C LYS A 83 6.96 1.72 10.02
N ALA A 84 5.93 1.29 9.29
CA ALA A 84 4.53 1.59 9.62
C ALA A 84 3.92 0.56 10.60
N ARG A 85 4.32 -0.71 10.51
CA ARG A 85 3.87 -1.80 11.39
C ARG A 85 4.53 -1.77 12.78
N SER A 86 5.71 -1.16 12.91
CA SER A 86 6.42 -1.04 14.18
C SER A 86 5.87 0.01 15.16
N SER A 87 4.75 0.68 14.83
CA SER A 87 4.01 1.55 15.78
C SER A 87 2.68 0.96 16.30
N THR A 88 2.43 -0.34 16.12
CA THR A 88 1.43 -1.04 16.95
C THR A 88 2.15 -2.03 17.87
N PRO A 89 1.98 -1.97 19.21
CA PRO A 89 2.42 -3.07 20.05
C PRO A 89 1.57 -4.30 19.72
N ALA A 90 2.18 -5.32 19.11
CA ALA A 90 1.54 -6.61 18.98
C ALA A 90 1.12 -7.11 20.38
N PRO A 91 -0.12 -7.56 20.61
CA PRO A 91 -0.45 -8.24 21.84
C PRO A 91 0.30 -9.58 21.87
N VAL A 92 1.13 -9.69 22.89
CA VAL A 92 1.53 -10.90 23.64
C VAL A 92 0.99 -12.24 23.15
N ALA A 93 1.91 -13.15 22.81
CA ALA A 93 1.90 -14.59 23.08
C ALA A 93 3.06 -15.21 22.27
N VAL A 94 3.84 -16.16 22.73
CA VAL A 94 3.99 -16.89 23.99
C VAL A 94 5.28 -17.68 23.73
N THR A 95 6.37 -17.40 24.45
CA THR A 95 7.53 -18.29 24.39
C THR A 95 7.36 -19.28 25.53
N THR A 96 6.58 -20.33 25.28
CA THR A 96 6.56 -21.49 26.16
C THR A 96 7.97 -22.07 26.19
N GLU A 97 8.46 -22.21 27.42
CA GLU A 97 9.69 -22.91 27.80
C GLU A 97 9.86 -24.24 27.04
N LYS A 98 11.07 -24.49 26.57
CA LYS A 98 11.52 -25.84 26.28
C LYS A 98 12.93 -26.04 26.85
N ASP A 99 12.92 -26.52 28.08
CA ASP A 99 13.74 -27.63 28.56
C ASP A 99 15.21 -27.62 28.12
N LYS A 100 16.09 -27.06 28.96
CA LYS A 100 17.50 -27.42 28.96
C LYS A 100 17.76 -28.45 30.06
N SER A 101 17.38 -29.68 29.74
CA SER A 101 17.82 -30.87 30.44
C SER A 101 19.36 -30.99 30.43
N CYS A 102 19.86 -31.42 31.59
CA CYS A 102 21.12 -32.10 31.87
C CYS A 102 22.45 -31.38 31.63
N CYS A 103 23.20 -31.19 32.73
CA CYS A 103 24.40 -32.00 33.02
C CYS A 103 24.82 -31.80 34.49
N LYS A 104 24.49 -32.78 35.34
CA LYS A 104 25.36 -33.25 36.43
C LYS A 104 26.05 -34.52 35.91
N PRO A 105 27.31 -34.80 36.25
CA PRO A 105 27.67 -35.31 37.59
C PRO A 105 28.77 -34.52 38.30
#